data_AF-H9VJH6-F1
#
_entry.id   AF-H9VJH6-F1
#
_cell.length_a   1.000
_cell.length_b   1.000
_cell.length_c   1.000
_cell.angle_alpha   90.00
_cell.angle_beta   90.00
_cell.angle_gamma   90.00
#
_symmetry.space_group_name_H-M   'P 1'
#
loop_
_entity.id
_entity.type
_entity.pdbx_description
1 polymer ?
#
loop_
_entity_poly.entity_id
_entity_poly.type
_entity_poly.pdbx_seq_one_letter_code
_entity_poly.pdbx_strand_id
1 'polypeptide(L)'
;MSRGKKVQADWKEQVRKSGPLREVSPDTGVNGWSSPSGDVFSVRGAEYFSMKQKVPAGESLMKPLGMDWLRSSAKLDHLLARRDNRTMAALRRAQGEGRALKAFVFAVNL
;
A
#
# COMPACT_ATOMS: atom_id res chain seq x y z
N MET A 1 28.07 -2.62 29.00
CA MET A 1 26.64 -2.26 28.81
C MET A 1 26.34 -2.21 27.32
N SER A 2 25.75 -3.28 26.76
CA SER A 2 25.40 -3.36 25.34
C SER A 2 24.12 -2.54 25.10
N ARG A 3 24.22 -1.45 24.32
CA ARG A 3 23.04 -0.71 23.85
C ARG A 3 22.23 -1.66 22.97
N GLY A 4 21.12 -2.16 23.50
CA GLY A 4 20.17 -2.98 22.73
C GLY A 4 19.83 -2.24 21.43
N LYS A 5 20.16 -2.85 20.29
CA LYS A 5 19.70 -2.38 18.98
C LYS A 5 18.17 -2.38 19.05
N LYS A 6 17.55 -1.20 19.20
CA LYS A 6 16.13 -1.04 18.88
C LYS A 6 15.99 -1.53 17.44
N VAL A 7 15.29 -2.63 17.22
CA VAL A 7 14.91 -3.08 15.88
C VAL A 7 14.12 -1.93 15.29
N GLN A 8 14.75 -1.17 14.42
CA GLN A 8 14.12 -0.03 13.78
C GLN A 8 13.05 -0.60 12.86
N ALA A 9 11.79 -0.21 13.08
CA ALA A 9 10.67 -0.69 12.28
C ALA A 9 10.96 -0.49 10.79
N ASP A 10 10.62 -1.48 9.97
CA ASP A 10 10.73 -1.35 8.52
C ASP A 10 9.93 -0.10 8.08
N TRP A 11 10.48 0.68 7.16
CA TRP A 11 9.82 1.90 6.67
C TRP A 11 8.45 1.58 6.09
N LYS A 12 8.28 0.37 5.54
CA LYS A 12 6.97 -0.12 5.06
C LYS A 12 5.97 -0.28 6.19
N GLU A 13 6.40 -0.83 7.32
CA GLU A 13 5.57 -0.98 8.51
C GLU A 13 5.21 0.39 9.12
N GLN A 14 6.16 1.32 9.11
CA GLN A 14 5.91 2.71 9.49
C GLN A 14 4.83 3.34 8.60
N VAL A 15 4.91 3.18 7.27
CA VAL A 15 3.86 3.65 6.36
C VAL A 15 2.56 2.98 6.73
N ARG A 16 2.51 1.66 6.82
CA ARG A 16 1.29 0.88 7.10
C ARG A 16 0.53 1.32 8.35
N LYS A 17 1.25 1.62 9.45
CA LYS A 17 0.67 1.98 10.76
C LYS A 17 0.42 3.47 10.99
N SER A 18 0.98 4.36 10.17
CA SER A 18 0.91 5.82 10.39
C SER A 18 -0.31 6.51 9.78
N GLY A 19 -1.19 5.75 9.11
CA GLY A 19 -2.34 6.30 8.40
C GLY A 19 -3.55 6.63 9.26
N PRO A 20 -4.48 7.45 8.73
CA PRO A 20 -5.76 7.71 9.38
C PRO A 20 -6.67 6.46 9.38
N LEU A 21 -6.45 5.52 8.46
CA LEU A 21 -7.15 4.24 8.42
C LEU A 21 -6.26 3.11 8.95
N ARG A 22 -6.78 2.39 9.95
CA ARG A 22 -6.18 1.18 10.52
C ARG A 22 -6.29 0.00 9.54
N GLU A 23 -5.23 -0.80 9.43
CA GLU A 23 -5.32 -2.11 8.79
C GLU A 23 -6.12 -3.06 9.68
N VAL A 24 -7.12 -3.75 9.12
CA VAL A 24 -8.03 -4.63 9.85
C VAL A 24 -8.11 -6.01 9.19
N SER A 25 -8.68 -6.98 9.91
CA SER A 25 -9.00 -8.30 9.39
C SER A 25 -9.91 -8.19 8.15
N PRO A 26 -9.65 -8.90 7.04
CA PRO A 26 -10.55 -8.95 5.89
C PRO A 26 -11.96 -9.45 6.24
N ASP A 27 -12.07 -10.44 7.13
CA ASP A 27 -13.34 -11.14 7.38
C ASP A 27 -14.15 -10.54 8.53
N THR A 28 -13.48 -9.90 9.49
CA THR A 28 -14.09 -9.44 10.76
C THR A 28 -13.82 -7.97 11.06
N GLY A 29 -13.06 -7.29 10.19
CA GLY A 29 -12.65 -5.91 10.39
C GLY A 29 -13.77 -4.90 10.22
N VAL A 30 -13.74 -3.84 11.02
CA VAL A 30 -14.64 -2.69 10.90
C VAL A 30 -13.84 -1.39 10.96
N ASN A 31 -14.31 -0.35 10.25
CA ASN A 31 -13.73 1.00 10.25
C ASN A 31 -12.22 1.03 9.95
N GLY A 32 -11.81 0.34 8.88
CA GLY A 32 -10.41 0.24 8.47
C GLY A 32 -10.25 -0.20 7.02
N TRP A 33 -9.03 -0.57 6.66
CA TRP A 33 -8.70 -1.11 5.34
C TRP A 33 -8.09 -2.51 5.45
N SER A 34 -8.24 -3.31 4.42
CA SER A 34 -7.63 -4.64 4.32
C SER A 34 -7.35 -4.97 2.86
N SER A 35 -6.57 -6.02 2.62
CA SER A 35 -6.43 -6.61 1.28
C SER A 35 -7.33 -7.85 1.22
N PRO A 36 -8.44 -7.84 0.47
CA PRO A 36 -9.22 -9.06 0.26
C PRO A 36 -8.40 -10.10 -0.51
N SER A 37 -8.76 -11.38 -0.38
CA SER A 37 -8.20 -12.43 -1.25
C SER A 37 -8.51 -12.08 -2.70
N GLY A 38 -7.55 -12.26 -3.61
CA GLY A 38 -7.81 -12.02 -5.03
C GLY A 38 -8.84 -12.98 -5.64
N ASP A 39 -9.08 -14.12 -4.98
CA ASP A 39 -10.07 -15.11 -5.42
C ASP A 39 -11.51 -14.57 -5.40
N VAL A 40 -11.78 -13.49 -4.67
CA VAL A 40 -13.10 -12.85 -4.66
C VAL A 40 -13.37 -12.04 -5.91
N PHE A 41 -12.36 -11.81 -6.76
CA PHE A 41 -12.50 -11.08 -8.02
C PHE A 41 -12.46 -12.03 -9.21
N SER A 42 -13.49 -11.96 -10.06
CA SER A 42 -13.54 -12.70 -11.32
C SER A 42 -12.88 -11.92 -12.45
N VAL A 43 -11.81 -12.46 -13.03
CA VAL A 43 -11.04 -11.88 -14.14
C VAL A 43 -11.15 -12.72 -15.41
N ARG A 44 -10.77 -12.12 -16.54
CA ARG A 44 -10.69 -12.84 -17.83
C ARG A 44 -9.38 -13.63 -17.85
N GLY A 45 -9.48 -14.95 -17.70
CA GLY A 45 -8.34 -15.85 -17.81
C GLY A 45 -7.91 -16.09 -19.26
N ALA A 46 -6.88 -16.89 -19.46
CA ALA A 46 -6.31 -17.19 -20.79
C ALA A 46 -7.36 -17.74 -21.77
N GLU A 47 -8.31 -18.53 -21.28
CA GLU A 47 -9.35 -19.19 -22.10
C GLU A 47 -10.65 -18.38 -22.21
N TYR A 48 -10.66 -17.13 -21.72
CA TYR A 48 -11.88 -16.32 -21.72
C TYR A 48 -12.48 -16.14 -23.13
N PHE A 49 -11.64 -16.01 -24.17
CA PHE A 49 -12.17 -15.76 -25.51
C PHE A 49 -12.83 -16.98 -26.16
N SER A 50 -12.41 -18.20 -25.80
CA SER A 50 -13.01 -19.46 -26.27
C SER A 50 -14.21 -19.86 -25.42
N MET A 51 -14.09 -19.82 -24.08
CA MET A 51 -15.11 -20.33 -23.16
C MET A 51 -16.10 -19.26 -22.66
N LYS A 52 -15.77 -17.97 -22.84
CA LYS A 52 -16.51 -16.82 -22.28
C LYS A 52 -16.68 -16.87 -20.75
N GLN A 53 -15.88 -17.67 -20.05
CA GLN A 53 -15.93 -17.86 -18.60
C GLN A 53 -14.82 -17.09 -17.90
N LYS A 54 -15.17 -16.39 -16.81
CA LYS A 54 -14.20 -15.74 -15.92
C LYS A 54 -13.66 -16.73 -14.90
N VAL A 55 -12.45 -16.47 -14.41
CA VAL A 55 -11.77 -17.26 -13.38
C VAL A 55 -11.44 -16.38 -12.17
N PRO A 56 -11.23 -16.94 -10.98
CA PRO A 56 -10.70 -16.19 -9.83
C PRO A 56 -9.36 -15.53 -10.16
N ALA A 57 -9.08 -14.36 -9.59
CA ALA A 57 -7.86 -13.60 -9.90
C ALA A 57 -6.58 -14.20 -9.30
N GLY A 58 -6.68 -15.02 -8.25
CA GLY A 58 -5.53 -15.59 -7.56
C GLY A 58 -4.76 -14.58 -6.69
N GLU A 59 -3.51 -14.89 -6.35
CA GLU A 59 -2.69 -14.01 -5.50
C GLU A 59 -2.29 -12.71 -6.22
N SER A 60 -2.46 -11.57 -5.54
CA SER A 60 -2.01 -10.27 -6.06
C SER A 60 -0.48 -10.15 -6.04
N LEU A 61 0.09 -9.73 -7.16
CA LEU A 61 1.53 -9.40 -7.28
C LEU A 61 1.94 -8.23 -6.37
N MET A 62 1.02 -7.29 -6.13
CA MET A 62 1.27 -6.11 -5.30
C MET A 62 0.39 -6.17 -4.05
N LYS A 63 1.01 -6.00 -2.89
CA LYS A 63 0.31 -5.94 -1.60
C LYS A 63 0.18 -4.47 -1.18
N PRO A 64 -1.02 -4.03 -0.73
CA PRO A 64 -1.22 -2.66 -0.32
C PRO A 64 -0.31 -2.30 0.87
N LEU A 65 0.37 -1.15 0.73
CA LEU A 65 1.32 -0.66 1.73
C LEU A 65 0.65 0.19 2.81
N GLY A 66 -0.37 0.95 2.44
CA GLY A 66 -1.11 1.84 3.33
C GLY A 66 -2.24 2.54 2.60
N MET A 67 -3.23 3.02 3.37
CA MET A 67 -4.35 3.80 2.85
C MET A 67 -4.46 5.14 3.58
N ASP A 68 -4.80 6.19 2.84
CA ASP A 68 -4.97 7.56 3.33
C ASP A 68 -6.34 8.12 2.92
N TRP A 69 -6.92 8.93 3.79
CA TRP A 69 -8.07 9.78 3.46
C TRP A 69 -7.61 11.22 3.34
N LEU A 70 -7.58 11.72 2.10
CA LEU A 70 -7.28 13.12 1.81
C LEU A 70 -8.60 13.87 1.64
N ARG A 71 -8.83 14.87 2.49
CA ARG A 71 -9.95 15.80 2.36
C ARG A 71 -9.44 17.13 1.85
N SER A 72 -10.13 17.73 0.88
CA SER A 72 -9.80 19.02 0.30
C SER A 72 -11.07 19.75 -0.11
N SER A 73 -11.11 21.07 0.13
CA SER A 73 -12.18 21.96 -0.35
C SER A 73 -11.92 22.45 -1.78
N ALA A 74 -10.78 22.10 -2.37
CA ALA A 74 -10.37 22.45 -3.72
C ALA A 74 -9.87 21.21 -4.49
N LYS A 75 -9.66 21.35 -5.80
CA LYS A 75 -9.09 20.29 -6.65
C LYS A 75 -7.79 19.77 -6.03
N LEU A 76 -7.69 18.44 -5.92
CA LEU A 76 -6.48 17.76 -5.52
C LEU A 76 -5.64 17.46 -6.76
N ASP A 77 -4.49 18.12 -6.87
CA ASP A 77 -3.46 17.85 -7.85
C ASP A 77 -2.11 17.58 -7.15
N HIS A 78 -1.12 17.13 -7.94
CA HIS A 78 0.25 16.89 -7.47
C HIS A 78 0.37 16.08 -6.16
N LEU A 79 -0.49 15.07 -5.95
CA LEU A 79 -0.58 14.30 -4.71
C LEU A 79 0.76 13.73 -4.23
N LEU A 80 1.60 13.28 -5.15
CA LEU A 80 2.94 12.79 -4.82
C LEU A 80 3.89 13.87 -4.28
N ALA A 81 3.75 15.11 -4.74
CA ALA A 81 4.62 16.21 -4.36
C ALA A 81 4.19 16.90 -3.05
N ARG A 82 3.04 16.51 -2.48
CA ARG A 82 2.57 17.08 -1.22
C ARG A 82 3.57 16.84 -0.11
N ARG A 83 3.77 17.87 0.72
CA ARG A 83 4.70 17.81 1.87
C ARG A 83 4.25 16.81 2.94
N ASP A 84 2.95 16.54 3.03
CA ASP A 84 2.34 15.59 3.96
C ASP A 84 2.25 14.16 3.40
N ASN A 85 2.90 13.86 2.26
CA ASN A 85 2.96 12.51 1.73
C ASN A 85 3.78 11.59 2.65
N ARG A 86 3.09 10.84 3.50
CA ARG A 86 3.70 9.97 4.51
C ARG A 86 4.59 8.87 3.92
N THR A 87 4.20 8.32 2.77
CA THR A 87 4.96 7.27 2.09
C THR A 87 6.30 7.80 1.59
N MET A 88 6.29 8.96 0.95
CA MET A 88 7.52 9.62 0.50
C MET A 88 8.40 10.04 1.68
N ALA A 89 7.80 10.55 2.77
CA ALA A 89 8.56 10.93 3.96
C ALA A 89 9.27 9.73 4.62
N ALA A 90 8.56 8.61 4.81
CA ALA A 90 9.13 7.39 5.37
C ALA A 90 10.23 6.80 4.46
N LEU A 91 10.00 6.77 3.14
CA LEU A 91 10.99 6.28 2.17
C LEU A 91 12.25 7.15 2.16
N ARG A 92 12.11 8.49 2.09
CA ARG A 92 13.26 9.42 2.11
C ARG A 92 14.07 9.28 3.39
N ARG A 93 13.39 9.14 4.54
CA ARG A 93 14.07 8.88 5.81
C ARG A 93 14.86 7.57 5.77
N ALA A 94 14.24 6.49 5.28
CA ALA A 94 14.93 5.20 5.15
C ALA A 94 16.17 5.30 4.24
N GLN A 95 16.05 6.00 3.12
CA GLN A 95 17.15 6.24 2.17
C GLN A 95 18.27 7.08 2.78
N GLY A 96 17.95 8.14 3.54
CA GLY A 96 18.94 8.93 4.28
C GLY A 96 19.69 8.13 5.35
N GLU A 97 19.09 7.05 5.85
CA GLU A 97 19.70 6.11 6.78
C GLU A 97 20.40 4.91 6.07
N GLY A 98 20.57 4.98 4.74
CA GLY A 98 21.25 3.93 3.95
C GLY A 98 20.40 2.69 3.66
N ARG A 99 19.09 2.72 3.97
CA ARG A 99 18.14 1.62 3.75
C ARG A 99 17.25 1.90 2.55
N ALA A 100 16.62 0.87 1.97
CA ALA A 100 15.67 1.01 0.87
C ALA A 100 16.21 1.79 -0.36
N LEU A 101 17.53 1.77 -0.61
CA LEU A 101 18.17 2.53 -1.69
C LEU A 101 17.72 2.13 -3.10
N LYS A 102 17.22 0.89 -3.26
CA LYS A 102 16.67 0.37 -4.51
C LYS A 102 15.15 0.56 -4.65
N ALA A 103 14.49 1.08 -3.62
CA ALA A 103 13.06 1.32 -3.68
C ALA A 103 12.78 2.59 -4.48
N PHE A 104 11.75 2.54 -5.33
CA PHE A 104 11.28 3.64 -6.15
C PHE A 104 9.76 3.78 -6.02
N VAL A 105 9.23 4.95 -6.38
CA VAL A 105 7.80 5.22 -6.40
C VAL A 105 7.36 5.43 -7.84
N PHE A 106 6.37 4.66 -8.24
CA PHE A 106 5.67 4.83 -9.51
C PHE A 106 4.24 5.27 -9.20
N ALA A 107 3.83 6.44 -9.71
CA ALA A 107 2.46 6.91 -9.57
C ALA A 107 1.70 6.76 -10.89
N VAL A 108 0.49 6.26 -10.75
CA VAL A 108 -0.49 6.16 -11.81
C VAL A 108 -1.65 7.07 -11.45
N ASN A 109 -2.02 7.96 -12.37
CA ASN A 109 -3.29 8.66 -12.30
C ASN A 109 -4.31 7.77 -13.02
N LEU A 110 -5.24 7.18 -12.27
CA LEU A 110 -6.24 6.24 -12.77
C LEU A 110 -7.52 6.97 -13.20
#